data_AF-A0A7W0Q6A2-F1
#
_entry.id   AF-A0A7W0Q6A2-F1
#
_cell.length_a   1.000
_cell.length_b   1.000
_cell.length_c   1.000
_cell.angle_alpha   90.00
_cell.angle_beta   90.00
_cell.angle_gamma   90.00
#
_symmetry.space_group_name_H-M   'P 1'
#
loop_
_entity.id
_entity.type
_entity.pdbx_description
1 polymer ?
#
loop_
_entity_poly.entity_id
_entity_poly.type
_entity_poly.pdbx_seq_one_letter_code
_entity_poly.pdbx_strand_id
1 'polypeptide(L)'
;MRLAIAVATICALASPAAAEPAERTLVYTGLALIPPTYLVGVALHEGSHALAAKLVGATVLDVHLFPPRRDPRADKFRFGWTYVRGLRGKDERIFFYLAPKLTDALLLGGFTALVLTDAWPQNRYGQLGLTVLATGLWVDFAKDVLLFSRHNDVVKAFDLWCLRGWRQVPARLVYAGVIVGFGLVVAHGYRRTFESDDADPAARVVPLVTGAF
;
A
#
# COMPACT_ATOMS: atom_id res chain seq x y z
N MET A 1 18.06 -17.86 -48.81
CA MET A 1 17.28 -16.64 -48.51
C MET A 1 16.18 -16.85 -47.45
N ARG A 2 15.31 -17.86 -47.57
CA ARG A 2 14.23 -18.12 -46.58
C ARG A 2 14.73 -18.44 -45.17
N LEU A 3 15.83 -19.20 -45.03
CA LEU A 3 16.45 -19.51 -43.73
C LEU A 3 17.02 -18.25 -43.04
N ALA A 4 17.63 -17.34 -43.80
CA ALA A 4 18.18 -16.09 -43.27
C ALA A 4 17.08 -15.14 -42.79
N ILE A 5 15.95 -15.10 -43.49
CA ILE A 5 14.77 -14.31 -43.06
C ILE A 5 14.17 -14.93 -41.79
N ALA A 6 14.04 -16.26 -41.71
CA ALA A 6 13.54 -16.92 -40.51
C ALA A 6 14.43 -16.66 -39.28
N VAL A 7 15.76 -16.78 -39.44
CA VAL A 7 16.72 -16.48 -38.37
C VAL A 7 16.69 -15.01 -37.97
N ALA A 8 16.65 -14.08 -38.94
CA ALA A 8 16.54 -12.65 -38.64
C ALA A 8 15.23 -12.30 -37.93
N THR A 9 14.13 -12.98 -38.26
CA THR A 9 12.82 -12.78 -37.60
C THR A 9 12.85 -13.36 -36.18
N ILE A 10 13.47 -14.51 -35.96
CA ILE A 10 13.66 -15.10 -34.62
C ILE A 10 14.57 -14.20 -33.76
N CYS A 11 15.65 -13.66 -34.32
CA CYS A 11 16.53 -12.73 -33.60
C CYS A 11 15.88 -11.36 -33.33
N ALA A 12 14.99 -10.89 -34.21
CA ALA A 12 14.23 -9.66 -33.99
C ALA A 12 13.06 -9.84 -33.01
N LEU A 13 12.56 -11.06 -32.84
CA LEU A 13 11.53 -11.43 -31.85
C LEU A 13 12.13 -11.91 -30.52
N ALA A 14 13.42 -12.24 -30.48
CA ALA A 14 14.14 -12.53 -29.26
C ALA A 14 14.24 -11.25 -28.45
N SER A 15 13.41 -11.13 -27.41
CA SER A 15 13.58 -10.09 -26.41
C SER A 15 15.00 -10.21 -25.84
N PRO A 16 15.78 -9.11 -25.75
CA PRO A 16 17.10 -9.19 -25.12
C PRO A 16 16.90 -9.78 -23.73
N ALA A 17 17.66 -10.82 -23.40
CA ALA A 17 17.72 -11.35 -22.05
C ALA A 17 18.21 -10.21 -21.16
N ALA A 18 17.28 -9.48 -20.54
CA ALA A 18 17.61 -8.49 -19.54
C ALA A 18 18.28 -9.29 -18.41
N ALA A 19 19.56 -9.03 -18.16
CA ALA A 19 20.25 -9.68 -17.06
C ALA A 19 19.47 -9.41 -15.77
N GLU A 20 18.94 -10.48 -15.17
CA GLU A 20 18.24 -10.38 -13.90
C GLU A 20 19.14 -9.67 -12.87
N PRO A 21 18.63 -8.71 -12.10
CA PRO A 21 19.45 -7.99 -11.14
C PRO A 21 19.96 -8.95 -10.07
N ALA A 22 21.24 -8.81 -9.72
CA ALA A 22 21.82 -9.52 -8.58
C ALA A 22 21.02 -9.20 -7.30
N GLU A 23 20.89 -10.15 -6.39
CA GLU A 23 20.15 -9.99 -5.13
C GLU A 23 20.61 -8.78 -4.33
N ARG A 24 21.93 -8.54 -4.28
CA ARG A 24 22.51 -7.38 -3.61
C ARG A 24 21.99 -6.06 -4.20
N THR A 25 21.82 -5.99 -5.51
CA THR A 25 21.24 -4.82 -6.18
C THR A 25 19.78 -4.64 -5.76
N LEU A 26 18.99 -5.72 -5.75
CA LEU A 26 17.60 -5.67 -5.29
C LEU A 26 17.48 -5.22 -3.83
N VAL A 27 18.36 -5.69 -2.93
CA VAL A 27 18.38 -5.23 -1.54
C VAL A 27 18.64 -3.73 -1.45
N TYR A 28 19.65 -3.21 -2.16
CA TYR A 28 19.93 -1.77 -2.16
C TYR A 28 18.80 -0.96 -2.80
N THR A 29 18.18 -1.46 -3.86
CA THR A 29 16.99 -0.83 -4.45
C THR A 29 15.85 -0.78 -3.44
N GLY A 30 15.62 -1.86 -2.68
CA GLY A 30 14.60 -1.91 -1.65
C GLY A 30 14.83 -0.87 -0.56
N LEU A 31 16.09 -0.72 -0.11
CA LEU A 31 16.47 0.34 0.84
C LEU A 31 16.28 1.75 0.25
N ALA A 32 16.65 1.95 -1.02
CA ALA A 32 16.48 3.22 -1.72
C ALA A 32 15.00 3.61 -1.92
N LEU A 33 14.09 2.62 -1.91
CA LEU A 33 12.65 2.85 -2.00
C LEU A 33 12.02 3.29 -0.69
N ILE A 34 12.72 3.22 0.46
CA ILE A 34 12.14 3.60 1.76
C ILE A 34 11.69 5.07 1.79
N PRO A 35 12.51 6.09 1.42
CA PRO A 35 12.06 7.47 1.45
C PRO A 35 10.85 7.79 0.54
N PRO A 36 10.83 7.39 -0.75
CA PRO A 36 9.67 7.67 -1.60
C PRO A 36 8.43 6.89 -1.16
N THR A 37 8.55 5.63 -0.72
CA THR A 37 7.39 4.86 -0.24
C THR A 37 6.84 5.41 1.06
N TYR A 38 7.70 5.93 1.93
CA TYR A 38 7.29 6.67 3.12
C TYR A 38 6.45 7.90 2.75
N LEU A 39 6.90 8.74 1.80
CA LEU A 39 6.16 9.91 1.35
C LEU A 39 4.80 9.51 0.76
N VAL A 40 4.77 8.47 -0.07
CA VAL A 40 3.53 7.92 -0.64
C VAL A 40 2.60 7.42 0.47
N GLY A 41 3.12 6.71 1.47
CA GLY A 41 2.34 6.23 2.62
C GLY A 41 1.70 7.35 3.41
N VAL A 42 2.45 8.41 3.73
CA VAL A 42 1.89 9.60 4.41
C VAL A 42 0.86 10.30 3.53
N ALA A 43 1.12 10.45 2.24
CA ALA A 43 0.20 11.06 1.29
C ALA A 43 -1.11 10.27 1.16
N LEU A 44 -1.05 8.94 1.09
CA LEU A 44 -2.22 8.07 1.08
C LEU A 44 -2.98 8.16 2.40
N HIS A 45 -2.29 8.14 3.54
CA HIS A 45 -2.92 8.19 4.85
C HIS A 45 -3.66 9.51 5.09
N GLU A 46 -2.95 10.64 5.01
CA GLU A 46 -3.52 11.97 5.22
C GLU A 46 -4.48 12.36 4.08
N GLY A 47 -4.19 11.96 2.84
CA GLY A 47 -5.07 12.15 1.70
C GLY A 47 -6.41 11.41 1.86
N SER A 48 -6.40 10.22 2.46
CA SER A 48 -7.63 9.48 2.76
C SER A 48 -8.50 10.19 3.79
N HIS A 49 -7.90 10.77 4.84
CA HIS A 49 -8.62 11.65 5.79
C HIS A 49 -9.25 12.84 5.06
N ALA A 50 -8.48 13.53 4.22
CA ALA A 50 -8.95 14.70 3.50
C ALA A 50 -10.10 14.36 2.54
N LEU A 51 -9.98 13.27 1.79
CA LEU A 51 -11.01 12.78 0.88
C LEU A 51 -12.28 12.39 1.65
N ALA A 52 -12.15 11.61 2.73
CA ALA A 52 -13.29 11.20 3.54
C ALA A 52 -14.05 12.39 4.13
N ALA A 53 -13.33 13.41 4.60
CA ALA A 53 -13.94 14.66 5.06
C ALA A 53 -14.72 15.35 3.94
N LYS A 54 -14.17 15.44 2.72
CA LYS A 54 -14.87 16.03 1.58
C LYS A 54 -16.13 15.25 1.20
N LEU A 55 -16.08 13.92 1.23
CA LEU A 55 -17.22 13.06 0.90
C LEU A 55 -18.42 13.22 1.84
N VAL A 56 -18.18 13.59 3.10
CA VAL A 56 -19.24 13.87 4.08
C VAL A 56 -19.60 15.37 4.19
N GLY A 57 -19.13 16.18 3.24
CA GLY A 57 -19.43 17.62 3.20
C GLY A 57 -18.66 18.47 4.22
N ALA A 58 -17.62 17.93 4.85
CA ALA A 58 -16.74 18.68 5.74
C ALA A 58 -15.68 19.47 4.95
N THR A 59 -15.13 20.50 5.60
CA THR A 59 -14.10 21.37 5.03
C THR A 59 -12.72 20.91 5.49
N VAL A 60 -11.85 20.58 4.54
CA VAL A 60 -10.42 20.39 4.78
C VAL A 60 -9.77 21.77 4.92
N LEU A 61 -9.14 22.02 6.06
CA LEU A 61 -8.49 23.29 6.40
C LEU A 61 -7.01 23.29 6.05
N ASP A 62 -6.34 22.14 6.21
CA ASP A 62 -4.90 21.98 5.99
C ASP A 62 -4.59 20.50 5.81
N VAL A 63 -3.64 20.19 4.93
CA VAL A 63 -3.06 18.85 4.72
C VAL A 63 -1.57 19.04 4.60
N HIS A 64 -0.82 18.54 5.57
CA HIS A 64 0.63 18.60 5.58
C HIS A 64 1.20 17.20 5.44
N LEU A 65 1.95 16.98 4.37
CA LEU A 65 2.50 15.66 4.03
C LEU A 65 4.00 15.56 4.30
N PHE A 66 4.75 16.66 4.12
CA PHE A 66 6.21 16.67 4.19
C PHE A 66 6.75 18.11 4.31
N PRO A 67 7.92 18.34 4.94
CA PRO A 67 8.70 17.40 5.75
C PRO A 67 8.05 17.13 7.12
N PRO A 68 8.34 15.99 7.74
CA PRO A 68 8.00 15.76 9.15
C PRO A 68 8.50 16.92 10.00
N ARG A 69 7.61 17.48 10.81
CA ARG A 69 7.95 18.63 11.66
C ARG A 69 7.04 18.70 12.86
N ARG A 70 7.34 19.63 13.76
CA ARG A 70 6.47 19.96 14.89
C ARG A 70 5.19 20.60 14.35
N ASP A 71 4.06 19.98 14.63
CA ASP A 71 2.74 20.47 14.27
C ASP A 71 2.46 21.79 15.01
N PRO A 72 2.16 22.89 14.29
CA PRO A 72 2.00 24.21 14.90
C PRO A 72 0.76 24.34 15.78
N ARG A 73 -0.26 23.47 15.63
CA ARG A 73 -1.48 23.52 16.46
C ARG A 73 -1.47 22.50 17.59
N ALA A 74 -0.84 21.35 17.38
CA ALA A 74 -0.78 20.28 18.38
C ALA A 74 0.51 20.31 19.23
N ASP A 75 1.50 21.11 18.84
CA ASP A 75 2.81 21.24 19.49
C ASP A 75 3.58 19.91 19.66
N LYS A 76 3.38 18.98 18.72
CA LYS A 76 3.96 17.63 18.73
C LYS A 76 4.64 17.32 17.40
N PHE A 77 5.71 16.55 17.43
CA PHE A 77 6.32 16.03 16.20
C PHE A 77 5.33 15.11 15.48
N ARG A 78 5.10 15.37 14.19
CA ARG A 78 4.22 14.57 13.34
C ARG A 78 4.86 14.37 11.98
N PHE A 79 4.59 13.20 11.43
CA PHE A 79 4.98 12.81 10.09
C PHE A 79 4.09 13.47 9.02
N GLY A 80 2.80 13.59 9.30
CA GLY A 80 1.82 14.36 8.54
C GLY A 80 0.65 14.75 9.43
N TRP A 81 -0.25 15.59 8.91
CA TRP A 81 -1.52 15.88 9.56
C TRP A 81 -2.57 16.39 8.58
N THR A 82 -3.82 16.11 8.93
CA THR A 82 -5.00 16.62 8.23
C THR A 82 -5.91 17.34 9.22
N TYR A 83 -6.15 18.62 8.97
CA TYR A 83 -7.09 19.41 9.76
C TYR A 83 -8.40 19.59 9.01
N VAL A 84 -9.50 19.27 9.67
CA VAL A 84 -10.85 19.35 9.10
C VAL A 84 -11.80 20.05 10.05
N ARG A 85 -12.88 20.61 9.50
CA ARG A 85 -14.00 21.21 10.23
C ARG A 85 -15.30 20.73 9.62
N GLY A 86 -16.31 20.54 10.47
CA GLY A 86 -17.67 20.25 10.01
C GLY A 86 -18.06 18.77 10.03
N LEU A 87 -17.30 17.91 10.72
CA LEU A 87 -17.74 16.55 11.06
C LEU A 87 -18.77 16.61 12.20
N ARG A 88 -20.06 16.64 11.83
CA ARG A 88 -21.22 16.86 12.70
C ARG A 88 -21.67 15.57 13.38
N GLY A 89 -21.65 14.46 12.64
CA GLY A 89 -22.15 13.16 13.09
C GLY A 89 -21.09 12.25 13.72
N LYS A 90 -21.54 11.27 14.52
CA LYS A 90 -20.69 10.17 14.99
C LYS A 90 -20.16 9.35 13.81
N ASP A 91 -21.04 8.99 12.88
CA ASP A 91 -20.70 8.11 11.76
C ASP A 91 -19.72 8.78 10.79
N GLU A 92 -19.86 10.09 10.55
CA GLU A 92 -18.92 10.89 9.77
C GLU A 92 -17.51 10.87 10.37
N ARG A 93 -17.40 10.98 11.71
CA ARG A 93 -16.12 10.94 12.42
C ARG A 93 -15.51 9.54 12.38
N ILE A 94 -16.33 8.51 12.49
CA ILE A 94 -15.87 7.12 12.39
C ILE A 94 -15.36 6.85 10.97
N PHE A 95 -16.12 7.24 9.96
CA PHE A 95 -15.69 7.11 8.56
C PHE A 95 -14.40 7.87 8.30
N PHE A 96 -14.29 9.11 8.77
CA PHE A 96 -13.06 9.90 8.70
C PHE A 96 -11.88 9.15 9.32
N TYR A 97 -11.97 8.70 10.58
CA TYR A 97 -10.87 8.01 11.24
C TYR A 97 -10.50 6.66 10.62
N LEU A 98 -11.47 5.93 10.05
CA LEU A 98 -11.21 4.65 9.41
C LEU A 98 -10.76 4.75 7.96
N ALA A 99 -10.94 5.90 7.30
CA ALA A 99 -10.65 6.06 5.88
C ALA A 99 -9.23 5.63 5.48
N PRO A 100 -8.15 6.03 6.18
CA PRO A 100 -6.81 5.55 5.85
C PRO A 100 -6.68 4.03 5.93
N LYS A 101 -7.33 3.39 6.91
CA LYS A 101 -7.29 1.94 7.10
C LYS A 101 -8.06 1.20 6.01
N LEU A 102 -9.18 1.77 5.56
CA LEU A 102 -9.92 1.24 4.42
C LEU A 102 -9.08 1.33 3.14
N THR A 103 -8.37 2.44 2.93
CA THR A 103 -7.43 2.61 1.82
C THR A 103 -6.29 1.59 1.89
N ASP A 104 -5.64 1.44 3.05
CA ASP A 104 -4.58 0.44 3.27
C ASP A 104 -5.08 -0.97 2.95
N ALA A 105 -6.24 -1.36 3.51
CA ALA A 105 -6.82 -2.68 3.31
C ALA A 105 -7.20 -2.94 1.85
N LEU A 106 -7.72 -1.94 1.14
CA LEU A 106 -8.05 -2.04 -0.28
C LEU A 106 -6.79 -2.24 -1.12
N LEU A 107 -5.74 -1.46 -0.86
CA LEU A 107 -4.47 -1.55 -1.59
C LEU A 107 -3.73 -2.86 -1.28
N LEU A 108 -3.73 -3.31 -0.02
CA LEU A 108 -3.19 -4.61 0.38
C LEU A 108 -4.01 -5.77 -0.20
N GLY A 109 -5.32 -5.61 -0.31
CA GLY A 109 -6.20 -6.55 -1.01
C GLY A 109 -5.87 -6.64 -2.51
N GLY A 110 -5.66 -5.50 -3.17
CA GLY A 110 -5.20 -5.44 -4.55
C GLY A 110 -3.82 -6.10 -4.74
N PHE A 111 -2.87 -5.79 -3.84
CA PHE A 111 -1.58 -6.46 -3.80
C PHE A 111 -1.72 -7.98 -3.62
N THR A 112 -2.61 -8.42 -2.72
CA THR A 112 -2.89 -9.84 -2.49
C THR A 112 -3.43 -10.52 -3.74
N ALA A 113 -4.34 -9.87 -4.47
CA ALA A 113 -4.82 -10.38 -5.74
C ALA A 113 -3.67 -10.53 -6.75
N LEU A 114 -2.77 -9.54 -6.86
CA LEU A 114 -1.60 -9.64 -7.75
C LEU A 114 -0.67 -10.80 -7.35
N VAL A 115 -0.39 -10.96 -6.05
CA VAL A 115 0.52 -12.01 -5.55
C VAL A 115 -0.05 -13.40 -5.73
N LEU A 116 -1.37 -13.57 -5.56
CA LEU A 116 -2.04 -14.88 -5.60
C LEU A 116 -2.58 -15.25 -6.99
N THR A 117 -2.41 -14.38 -7.98
CA THR A 117 -2.80 -14.63 -9.37
C THR A 117 -1.59 -14.55 -10.30
N ASP A 118 -1.84 -14.77 -11.59
CA ASP A 118 -0.84 -14.65 -12.66
C ASP A 118 -0.63 -13.20 -13.13
N ALA A 119 -1.22 -12.22 -12.43
CA ALA A 119 -1.06 -10.79 -12.72
C ALA A 119 0.19 -10.17 -12.07
N TRP A 120 1.05 -10.98 -11.43
CA TRP A 120 2.28 -10.50 -10.81
C TRP A 120 3.25 -9.91 -11.85
N PRO A 121 3.93 -8.78 -11.57
CA PRO A 121 4.85 -8.20 -12.54
C PRO A 121 5.98 -9.15 -12.90
N GLN A 122 6.36 -9.21 -14.18
CA GLN A 122 7.49 -10.04 -14.63
C GLN A 122 8.84 -9.42 -14.25
N ASN A 123 8.91 -8.10 -14.11
CA ASN A 123 10.15 -7.40 -13.78
C ASN A 123 10.41 -7.38 -12.26
N ARG A 124 11.57 -7.88 -11.81
CA ARG A 124 11.93 -7.95 -10.37
C ARG A 124 11.98 -6.59 -9.66
N TYR A 125 12.31 -5.49 -10.34
CA TYR A 125 12.20 -4.16 -9.71
C TYR A 125 10.75 -3.73 -9.50
N GLY A 126 9.85 -4.08 -10.43
CA GLY A 126 8.41 -3.88 -10.26
C GLY A 126 7.85 -4.72 -9.11
N GLN A 127 8.22 -6.01 -9.04
CA GLN A 127 7.83 -6.89 -7.93
C GLN A 127 8.32 -6.35 -6.58
N LEU A 128 9.60 -5.95 -6.51
CA LEU A 128 10.18 -5.35 -5.32
C LEU A 128 9.50 -4.03 -4.94
N GLY A 129 9.24 -3.15 -5.91
CA GLY A 129 8.55 -1.88 -5.70
C GLY A 129 7.16 -2.05 -5.11
N LEU A 130 6.36 -2.96 -5.68
CA LEU A 130 5.04 -3.30 -5.13
C LEU A 130 5.15 -3.91 -3.73
N THR A 131 6.11 -4.80 -3.51
CA THR A 131 6.26 -5.48 -2.22
C THR A 131 6.72 -4.51 -1.13
N VAL A 132 7.67 -3.61 -1.40
CA VAL A 132 8.09 -2.57 -0.45
C VAL A 132 6.95 -1.60 -0.14
N LEU A 133 6.18 -1.19 -1.14
CA LEU A 133 4.99 -0.37 -0.93
C LEU A 133 3.96 -1.09 -0.04
N ALA A 134 3.67 -2.36 -0.33
CA ALA A 134 2.77 -3.19 0.47
C ALA A 134 3.29 -3.37 1.91
N THR A 135 4.59 -3.52 2.12
CA THR A 135 5.21 -3.52 3.45
C THR A 135 4.91 -2.21 4.20
N GLY A 136 5.06 -1.06 3.54
CA GLY A 136 4.74 0.24 4.14
C GLY A 136 3.28 0.35 4.59
N LEU A 137 2.35 -0.05 3.72
CA LEU A 137 0.91 -0.08 4.02
C LEU A 137 0.58 -1.07 5.16
N TRP A 138 1.21 -2.25 5.13
CA TRP A 138 1.05 -3.26 6.18
C TRP A 138 1.55 -2.76 7.53
N VAL A 139 2.70 -2.08 7.59
CA VAL A 139 3.22 -1.47 8.83
C VAL A 139 2.27 -0.38 9.34
N ASP A 140 1.75 0.48 8.46
CA ASP A 140 0.79 1.52 8.84
C ASP A 140 -0.51 0.90 9.39
N PHE A 141 -0.98 -0.19 8.79
CA PHE A 141 -2.16 -0.94 9.23
C PHE A 141 -1.92 -1.69 10.55
N ALA A 142 -0.74 -2.30 10.71
CA ALA A 142 -0.38 -3.19 11.82
C ALA A 142 -0.13 -2.46 13.14
N LYS A 143 0.41 -1.24 13.09
CA LYS A 143 0.73 -0.46 14.30
C LYS A 143 -0.49 -0.28 15.23
N ASP A 144 -1.69 -0.31 14.68
CA ASP A 144 -2.95 -0.05 15.40
C ASP A 144 -3.40 -1.22 16.30
N VAL A 145 -2.87 -2.43 16.09
CA VAL A 145 -3.08 -3.57 17.03
C VAL A 145 -2.34 -3.34 18.34
N LEU A 146 -1.08 -2.89 18.23
CA LEU A 146 -0.17 -2.76 19.37
C LEU A 146 -0.38 -1.43 20.10
N LEU A 147 -0.84 -0.40 19.39
CA LEU A 147 -1.02 0.94 19.95
C LEU A 147 -2.43 1.12 20.55
N PHE A 148 -2.49 1.26 21.87
CA PHE A 148 -3.69 1.65 22.62
C PHE A 148 -3.75 3.16 22.89
N SER A 149 -2.95 3.94 22.16
CA SER A 149 -2.89 5.39 22.33
C SER A 149 -4.19 6.05 21.88
N ARG A 150 -4.70 7.01 22.66
CA ARG A 150 -5.90 7.82 22.32
C ARG A 150 -5.71 8.66 21.05
N HIS A 151 -4.48 8.80 20.56
CA HIS A 151 -4.19 9.53 19.33
C HIS A 151 -4.32 8.66 18.08
N ASN A 152 -4.43 7.34 18.23
CA ASN A 152 -4.61 6.39 17.15
C ASN A 152 -6.02 6.45 16.57
N ASP A 153 -6.16 6.36 15.24
CA ASP A 153 -7.44 6.55 14.59
C ASP A 153 -8.41 5.38 14.80
N VAL A 154 -7.92 4.15 14.81
CA VAL A 154 -8.74 2.97 15.15
C VAL A 154 -9.23 3.05 16.59
N VAL A 155 -8.39 3.50 17.52
CA VAL A 155 -8.79 3.71 18.93
C VAL A 155 -9.90 4.76 19.03
N LYS A 156 -9.78 5.89 18.31
CA LYS A 156 -10.84 6.91 18.27
C LYS A 156 -12.13 6.37 17.68
N ALA A 157 -12.06 5.58 16.60
CA ALA A 157 -13.22 4.95 16.00
C ALA A 157 -13.91 3.98 16.98
N PHE A 158 -13.13 3.16 17.69
CA PHE A 158 -13.65 2.25 18.73
C PHE A 158 -14.29 3.01 19.89
N ASP A 159 -13.67 4.10 20.35
CA ASP A 159 -14.24 4.96 21.38
C ASP A 159 -15.57 5.56 20.95
N LEU A 160 -15.69 6.00 19.68
CA LEU A 160 -16.94 6.50 19.11
C LEU A 160 -18.02 5.39 19.03
N TRP A 161 -17.64 4.15 18.71
CA TRP A 161 -18.52 2.98 18.78
C TRP A 161 -18.82 2.49 20.19
N CYS A 162 -18.29 3.13 21.24
CA CYS A 162 -18.41 2.70 22.63
C CYS A 162 -17.80 1.31 22.89
N LEU A 163 -16.82 0.89 22.08
CA LEU A 163 -16.05 -0.34 22.25
C LEU A 163 -14.89 -0.08 23.20
N ARG A 164 -15.13 -0.21 24.51
CA ARG A 164 -14.12 0.00 25.56
C ARG A 164 -13.84 -1.28 26.36
N GLY A 165 -12.67 -1.35 26.97
CA GLY A 165 -12.29 -2.45 27.87
C GLY A 165 -12.26 -3.80 27.16
N TRP A 166 -13.09 -4.74 27.58
CA TRP A 166 -13.19 -6.07 26.95
C TRP A 166 -13.98 -6.03 25.62
N ARG A 167 -14.85 -5.03 25.41
CA ARG A 167 -15.72 -4.97 24.22
C ARG A 167 -14.96 -4.74 22.92
N GLN A 168 -13.74 -4.19 22.99
CA GLN A 168 -12.86 -4.04 21.81
C GLN A 168 -12.11 -5.34 21.45
N VAL A 169 -12.07 -6.34 22.34
CA VAL A 169 -11.25 -7.55 22.14
C VAL A 169 -11.63 -8.30 20.86
N PRO A 170 -12.91 -8.59 20.57
CA PRO A 170 -13.27 -9.27 19.33
C PRO A 170 -12.84 -8.50 18.08
N ALA A 171 -13.08 -7.19 18.05
CA ALA A 171 -12.69 -6.35 16.92
C ALA A 171 -11.17 -6.34 16.71
N ARG A 172 -10.40 -6.27 17.81
CA ARG A 172 -8.93 -6.34 17.76
C ARG A 172 -8.41 -7.69 17.31
N LEU A 173 -9.06 -8.79 17.70
CA LEU A 173 -8.68 -10.13 17.25
C LEU A 173 -8.93 -10.32 15.75
N VAL A 174 -10.08 -9.85 15.24
CA VAL A 174 -10.35 -9.83 13.80
C VAL A 174 -9.30 -9.01 13.07
N TYR A 175 -9.03 -7.80 13.56
CA TYR A 175 -8.04 -6.90 12.97
C TYR A 175 -6.62 -7.49 13.00
N ALA A 176 -6.23 -8.16 14.09
CA ALA A 176 -4.96 -8.88 14.19
C ALA A 176 -4.89 -10.07 13.20
N GLY A 177 -5.98 -10.82 13.01
CA GLY A 177 -6.06 -11.87 12.01
C GLY A 177 -5.83 -11.33 10.59
N VAL A 178 -6.45 -10.20 10.26
CA VAL A 178 -6.25 -9.51 8.97
C VAL A 178 -4.80 -9.06 8.79
N ILE A 179 -4.17 -8.51 9.83
CA ILE A 179 -2.75 -8.11 9.81
C ILE A 179 -1.83 -9.30 9.55
N VAL A 180 -2.04 -10.42 10.25
CA VAL A 180 -1.25 -11.63 10.04
C VAL A 180 -1.43 -12.12 8.61
N GLY A 181 -2.68 -12.17 8.12
CA GLY A 181 -2.99 -12.54 6.73
C GLY A 181 -2.23 -11.68 5.72
N PHE A 182 -2.33 -10.35 5.80
CA PHE A 182 -1.59 -9.46 4.91
C PHE A 182 -0.08 -9.57 5.07
N GLY A 183 0.43 -9.76 6.29
CA GLY A 183 1.85 -9.97 6.54
C GLY A 183 2.40 -11.22 5.86
N LEU A 184 1.64 -12.32 5.88
CA LEU A 184 1.99 -13.55 5.15
C LEU A 184 2.00 -13.34 3.64
N VAL A 185 1.07 -12.54 3.11
CA VAL A 185 1.04 -12.21 1.68
C VAL A 185 2.22 -11.31 1.28
N VAL A 186 2.58 -10.31 2.09
CA VAL A 186 3.79 -9.50 1.89
C VAL A 186 5.05 -10.36 1.92
N ALA A 187 5.16 -11.28 2.88
CA ALA A 187 6.26 -12.24 2.95
C ALA A 187 6.31 -13.13 1.70
N HIS A 188 5.15 -13.58 1.21
CA HIS A 188 5.07 -14.34 -0.05
C HIS A 188 5.48 -13.49 -1.27
N GLY A 189 5.13 -12.20 -1.31
CA GLY A 189 5.58 -11.27 -2.35
C GLY A 189 7.10 -11.11 -2.38
N TYR A 190 7.75 -11.00 -1.21
CA TYR A 190 9.21 -11.02 -1.13
C TYR A 190 9.77 -12.35 -1.60
N ARG A 191 9.17 -13.47 -1.17
CA ARG A 191 9.57 -14.80 -1.61
C ARG A 191 9.52 -14.93 -3.14
N ARG A 192 8.42 -14.53 -3.79
CA ARG A 192 8.32 -14.52 -5.26
C ARG A 192 9.36 -13.60 -5.90
N THR A 193 9.67 -12.47 -5.28
CA THR A 193 10.67 -11.52 -5.79
C THR A 193 12.09 -12.07 -5.71
N PHE A 194 12.45 -12.79 -4.65
CA PHE A 194 13.80 -13.25 -4.38
C PHE A 194 14.08 -14.68 -4.85
N GLU A 195 13.09 -15.58 -4.81
CA GLU A 195 13.25 -17.03 -5.08
C GLU A 195 12.75 -17.49 -6.46
N SER A 196 12.17 -16.61 -7.30
CA SER A 196 11.71 -17.04 -8.63
C SER A 196 12.88 -17.30 -9.59
N ASP A 197 13.19 -18.57 -9.79
CA ASP A 197 13.91 -19.09 -10.98
C ASP A 197 12.95 -19.29 -12.19
N ASP A 198 11.63 -19.11 -11.98
CA ASP A 198 10.60 -19.28 -13.00
C ASP A 198 10.41 -18.02 -13.84
N ALA A 199 11.37 -17.74 -14.72
CA ALA A 199 11.11 -16.94 -15.91
C ALA A 199 10.33 -17.80 -16.91
N ASP A 200 9.01 -17.97 -16.72
CA ASP A 200 8.16 -18.51 -17.78
C ASP A 200 7.95 -17.40 -18.84
N PRO A 201 8.46 -17.54 -20.08
CA PRO A 201 8.36 -16.51 -21.11
C PRO A 201 6.93 -16.30 -21.65
N ALA A 202 5.94 -17.06 -21.18
CA ALA A 202 4.63 -17.18 -21.79
C ALA A 202 3.48 -16.52 -21.00
N ALA A 203 3.71 -15.41 -20.30
CA ALA A 203 2.60 -14.58 -19.81
C ALA A 203 2.11 -13.62 -20.92
N ARG A 204 1.05 -14.05 -21.60
CA ARG A 204 0.32 -13.33 -22.66
C ARG A 204 0.09 -11.87 -22.29
N VAL A 205 0.54 -10.98 -23.17
CA VAL A 205 0.06 -9.60 -23.24
C VAL A 205 -1.45 -9.65 -23.43
N VAL A 206 -2.22 -9.34 -22.38
CA VAL A 206 -3.62 -8.96 -22.56
C VAL A 206 -3.55 -7.50 -23.02
N PRO A 207 -3.88 -7.19 -24.29
CA PRO A 207 -3.98 -5.81 -24.71
C PRO A 207 -5.13 -5.21 -23.90
N LEU A 208 -4.80 -4.30 -22.98
CA LEU A 208 -5.77 -3.43 -22.38
C LEU A 208 -6.33 -2.60 -23.54
N VAL A 209 -7.56 -2.91 -23.95
CA VAL A 209 -8.30 -2.19 -24.99
C VAL A 209 -8.23 -0.71 -24.63
N THR A 210 -7.46 0.04 -25.40
CA THR A 210 -7.52 1.49 -25.43
C THR A 210 -8.93 1.85 -25.90
N GLY A 211 -9.78 2.27 -24.96
CA GLY A 211 -11.02 2.95 -25.28
C GLY A 211 -10.66 4.19 -26.09
N ALA A 212 -11.07 4.18 -27.34
CA ALA A 212 -11.09 5.36 -28.19
C ALA A 212 -12.03 6.41 -27.58
N PHE A 213 -11.58 7.66 -27.58
CA PHE A 213 -12.46 8.82 -27.72
C PHE A 213 -12.50 9.22 -29.19
#